data_AF-A0A286ADX0-F1
#
_entry.id   AF-A0A286ADX0-F1
#
_cell.length_a   1.000
_cell.length_b   1.000
_cell.length_c   1.000
_cell.angle_alpha   90.00
_cell.angle_beta   90.00
_cell.angle_gamma   90.00
#
_symmetry.space_group_name_H-M   'P 1'
#
loop_
_entity.id
_entity.type
_entity.pdbx_description
1 polymer ?
#
loop_
_entity_poly.entity_id
_entity_poly.type
_entity_poly.pdbx_seq_one_letter_code
_entity_poly.pdbx_strand_id
1 'polypeptide(L)'
;MKNQIESLYQKSKKEEKLIIGLMSGTSMDGLDIALSSFKGSGSETEIKLLHFKTGDYTDNFRQQVKSIFSKKTVDLEMVCLMNEQIALTHAKLINEAIAEWGYHNEDIDFIASHGQTIYHAPKSLHGQEGLPNGTLQIGDGDHIAVNTGIITLSDFRQKHIAAGGEGAPLAVYGDYLIFSKQGEDRIMLNIGGIANYTYLPGDLSASKVFSTDVGPGNTLMDQYVQQHFEGLYYDKDAAIALAGKVNVQLLKELLANDFFAADFPKTTGPELFSMDYLEKAQKASGTAALAKEDVMATLCHFSAQGIIGSIKRALRDLSKPVLYLSGGGMHNPLLFSLLQAELPEVVFKTTSDLEVNPDAKEAVLFALLANETICGSQIYFGERQGVPSVCMGKISLPK
;
A
#
# COMPACT_ATOMS: atom_id res chain seq x y z
N MET A 1 -20.24 19.35 -22.14
CA MET A 1 -20.96 18.22 -21.48
C MET A 1 -21.33 17.05 -22.41
N LYS A 2 -22.30 17.13 -23.34
CA LYS A 2 -22.72 15.96 -24.17
C LYS A 2 -21.55 15.26 -24.87
N ASN A 3 -20.66 16.02 -25.51
CA ASN A 3 -19.49 15.46 -26.22
C ASN A 3 -18.49 14.77 -25.28
N GLN A 4 -18.44 15.15 -24.00
CA GLN A 4 -17.54 14.53 -23.02
C GLN A 4 -18.11 13.24 -22.45
N ILE A 5 -19.43 13.19 -22.25
CA ILE A 5 -20.13 11.93 -21.93
C ILE A 5 -19.95 10.94 -23.08
N GLU A 6 -20.09 11.40 -24.32
CA GLU A 6 -19.84 10.56 -25.50
C GLU A 6 -18.37 10.10 -25.54
N SER A 7 -17.41 10.99 -25.31
CA SER A 7 -15.99 10.64 -25.24
C SER A 7 -15.69 9.59 -24.17
N LEU A 8 -16.25 9.76 -22.96
CA LEU A 8 -16.16 8.78 -21.87
C LEU A 8 -16.70 7.42 -22.31
N TYR A 9 -17.88 7.40 -22.92
CA TYR A 9 -18.53 6.18 -23.39
C TYR A 9 -17.75 5.48 -24.52
N GLN A 10 -17.17 6.24 -25.44
CA GLN A 10 -16.35 5.66 -26.52
C GLN A 10 -15.02 5.12 -25.98
N LYS A 11 -14.38 5.84 -25.05
CA LYS A 11 -13.15 5.37 -24.39
C LYS A 11 -13.40 4.13 -23.53
N SER A 12 -14.55 4.02 -22.86
CA SER A 12 -14.91 2.82 -22.06
C SER A 12 -15.11 1.57 -22.91
N LYS A 13 -15.42 1.72 -24.20
CA LYS A 13 -15.59 0.62 -25.16
C LYS A 13 -14.32 0.18 -25.86
N LYS A 14 -13.20 0.90 -25.71
CA LYS A 14 -11.94 0.49 -26.33
C LYS A 14 -11.52 -0.89 -25.82
N GLU A 15 -11.06 -1.73 -26.73
CA GLU A 15 -10.47 -3.04 -26.40
C GLU A 15 -9.24 -2.85 -25.48
N GLU A 16 -8.38 -1.91 -25.84
CA GLU A 16 -7.17 -1.54 -25.12
C GLU A 16 -7.23 -0.07 -24.70
N LYS A 17 -6.93 0.21 -23.43
CA LYS A 17 -7.00 1.56 -22.83
C LYS A 17 -5.64 1.93 -22.25
N LEU A 18 -5.20 3.15 -22.52
CA LEU A 18 -4.00 3.72 -21.90
C LEU A 18 -4.40 4.53 -20.67
N ILE A 19 -3.98 4.08 -19.50
CA ILE A 19 -4.34 4.70 -18.23
C ILE A 19 -3.07 5.09 -17.47
N ILE A 20 -3.01 6.34 -17.04
CA ILE A 20 -1.98 6.84 -16.12
C ILE A 20 -2.51 6.68 -14.69
N GLY A 21 -1.82 5.89 -13.89
CA GLY A 21 -2.06 5.80 -12.46
C GLY A 21 -1.11 6.70 -11.68
N LEU A 22 -1.61 7.32 -10.61
CA LEU A 22 -0.85 8.23 -9.76
C LEU A 22 -0.94 7.80 -8.30
N MET A 23 0.21 7.75 -7.64
CA MET A 23 0.31 7.57 -6.20
C MET A 23 1.27 8.59 -5.58
N SER A 24 0.82 9.26 -4.52
CA SER A 24 1.67 10.11 -3.69
C SER A 24 1.65 9.54 -2.27
N GLY A 25 2.72 8.83 -1.93
CA GLY A 25 2.88 8.17 -0.63
C GLY A 25 2.88 9.16 0.55
N THR A 26 2.73 8.62 1.76
CA THR A 26 2.79 9.43 2.99
C THR A 26 4.20 9.94 3.30
N SER A 27 5.23 9.41 2.66
CA SER A 27 6.60 9.91 2.75
C SER A 27 6.78 11.26 2.03
N MET A 28 5.89 11.60 1.08
CA MET A 28 5.92 12.82 0.28
C MET A 28 7.22 13.01 -0.51
N ASP A 29 7.83 11.90 -0.94
CA ASP A 29 9.09 11.94 -1.67
C ASP A 29 8.89 12.37 -3.14
N GLY A 30 7.72 12.10 -3.71
CA GLY A 30 7.35 12.52 -5.06
C GLY A 30 5.97 12.01 -5.46
N LEU A 31 5.68 12.13 -6.76
CA LEU A 31 4.50 11.58 -7.41
C LEU A 31 4.91 10.39 -8.28
N ASP A 32 4.48 9.19 -7.92
CA ASP A 32 4.64 8.02 -8.76
C ASP A 32 3.65 8.06 -9.91
N ILE A 33 4.16 8.00 -11.15
CA ILE A 33 3.38 8.08 -12.39
C ILE A 33 3.64 6.81 -13.19
N ALA A 34 2.61 5.99 -13.36
CA ALA A 34 2.67 4.75 -14.13
C ALA A 34 1.73 4.81 -15.33
N LEU A 35 2.26 4.76 -16.55
CA LEU A 35 1.47 4.57 -17.76
C LEU A 35 1.38 3.08 -18.06
N SER A 36 0.15 2.55 -18.06
CA SER A 36 -0.12 1.14 -18.35
C SER A 36 -1.20 0.98 -19.41
N SER A 37 -1.08 -0.11 -20.17
CA SER A 37 -2.13 -0.59 -21.06
C SER A 37 -3.01 -1.61 -20.33
N PHE A 38 -4.33 -1.47 -20.51
CA PHE A 38 -5.35 -2.35 -19.94
C PHE A 38 -6.26 -2.94 -21.02
N LYS A 39 -6.42 -4.26 -20.99
CA LYS A 39 -7.43 -5.00 -21.77
C LYS A 39 -8.34 -5.76 -20.82
N GLY A 40 -9.61 -5.91 -21.21
CA GLY A 40 -10.61 -6.56 -20.37
C GLY A 40 -10.95 -5.79 -19.09
N SER A 41 -11.58 -6.49 -18.15
CA SER A 41 -11.93 -6.02 -16.80
C SER A 41 -12.16 -7.22 -15.88
N GLY A 42 -12.22 -7.01 -14.57
CA GLY A 42 -12.42 -8.08 -13.61
C GLY A 42 -11.27 -9.09 -13.63
N SER A 43 -11.58 -10.39 -13.50
CA SER A 43 -10.60 -11.48 -13.54
C SER A 43 -9.94 -11.69 -14.91
N GLU A 44 -10.48 -11.07 -15.96
CA GLU A 44 -9.93 -11.11 -17.33
C GLU A 44 -9.04 -9.89 -17.63
N THR A 45 -8.72 -9.07 -16.62
CA THR A 45 -7.90 -7.88 -16.82
C THR A 45 -6.47 -8.26 -17.16
N GLU A 46 -6.00 -7.83 -18.33
CA GLU A 46 -4.60 -7.90 -18.72
C GLU A 46 -3.96 -6.52 -18.56
N ILE A 47 -2.77 -6.48 -17.96
CA ILE A 47 -2.07 -5.23 -17.65
C ILE A 47 -0.66 -5.31 -18.21
N LYS A 48 -0.24 -4.25 -18.89
CA LYS A 48 1.14 -4.06 -19.29
C LYS A 48 1.63 -2.69 -18.85
N LEU A 49 2.60 -2.66 -17.94
CA LEU A 49 3.31 -1.42 -17.58
C LEU A 49 4.16 -0.99 -18.78
N LEU A 50 3.91 0.22 -19.30
CA LEU A 50 4.65 0.77 -20.43
C LEU A 50 5.77 1.69 -19.95
N HIS A 51 5.44 2.58 -19.01
CA HIS A 51 6.40 3.52 -18.44
C HIS A 51 6.11 3.78 -16.97
N PHE A 52 7.16 4.07 -16.21
CA PHE A 52 7.09 4.46 -14.81
C PHE A 52 8.16 5.50 -14.51
N LYS A 53 7.80 6.52 -13.73
CA LYS A 53 8.75 7.43 -13.09
C LYS A 53 8.16 8.00 -11.81
N THR A 54 9.02 8.47 -10.92
CA THR A 54 8.64 9.32 -9.80
C THR A 54 8.99 10.77 -10.15
N GLY A 55 7.99 11.65 -10.12
CA GLY A 55 8.17 13.09 -10.29
C GLY A 55 8.54 13.75 -8.96
N ASP A 56 9.69 14.43 -8.93
CA ASP A 56 10.21 15.02 -7.69
C ASP A 56 9.36 16.20 -7.22
N TYR A 57 9.09 16.24 -5.91
CA TYR A 57 8.53 17.41 -5.27
C TYR A 57 9.62 18.39 -4.84
N THR A 58 9.38 19.67 -5.07
CA THR A 58 10.24 20.73 -4.52
C THR A 58 10.17 20.76 -2.99
N ASP A 59 11.24 21.19 -2.33
CA ASP A 59 11.27 21.32 -0.87
C ASP A 59 10.14 22.22 -0.33
N ASN A 60 9.86 23.32 -1.03
CA ASN A 60 8.78 24.22 -0.67
C ASN A 60 7.41 23.50 -0.72
N PHE A 61 7.13 22.78 -1.81
CA PHE A 61 5.89 22.01 -1.92
C PHE A 61 5.77 20.95 -0.82
N ARG A 62 6.86 20.21 -0.55
CA ARG A 62 6.90 19.22 0.54
C ARG A 62 6.60 19.88 1.89
N GLN A 63 7.18 21.04 2.18
CA GLN A 63 6.92 21.77 3.41
C GLN A 63 5.46 22.23 3.52
N GLN A 64 4.87 22.71 2.44
CA GLN A 64 3.46 23.10 2.39
C GLN A 64 2.54 21.91 2.65
N VAL A 65 2.78 20.74 2.05
CA VAL A 65 2.00 19.51 2.32
C VAL A 65 2.18 19.06 3.77
N LYS A 66 3.42 19.06 4.29
CA LYS A 66 3.73 18.74 5.71
C LYS A 66 3.04 19.70 6.70
N SER A 67 2.72 20.92 6.29
CA SER A 67 2.02 21.86 7.16
C SER A 67 0.60 21.39 7.52
N ILE A 68 -0.06 20.65 6.61
CA ILE A 68 -1.44 20.19 6.75
C ILE A 68 -1.60 18.66 6.91
N PHE A 69 -0.56 17.88 6.62
CA PHE A 69 -0.62 16.42 6.67
C PHE A 69 -0.71 15.85 8.09
N SER A 70 -1.63 14.90 8.30
CA SER A 70 -1.77 14.05 9.48
C SER A 70 -1.89 14.82 10.81
N LYS A 71 -2.49 16.01 10.79
CA LYS A 71 -2.74 16.85 11.97
C LYS A 71 -4.23 17.05 12.20
N LYS A 72 -4.66 16.93 13.46
CA LYS A 72 -6.06 17.17 13.87
C LYS A 72 -6.48 18.63 13.71
N THR A 73 -5.54 19.55 13.93
CA THR A 73 -5.75 20.99 13.82
C THR A 73 -4.78 21.55 12.81
N VAL A 74 -5.31 22.18 11.76
CA VAL A 74 -4.58 22.79 10.66
C VAL A 74 -5.28 24.08 10.24
N ASP A 75 -4.57 24.92 9.50
CA ASP A 75 -5.19 26.05 8.82
C ASP A 75 -6.10 25.53 7.69
N LEU A 76 -7.40 25.76 7.83
CA LEU A 76 -8.40 25.31 6.87
C LEU A 76 -8.27 26.03 5.52
N GLU A 77 -7.87 27.30 5.52
CA GLU A 77 -7.59 28.05 4.29
C GLU A 77 -6.43 27.37 3.54
N MET A 78 -5.38 26.99 4.26
CA MET A 78 -4.26 26.27 3.68
C MET A 78 -4.67 24.90 3.10
N VAL A 79 -5.54 24.14 3.77
CA VAL A 79 -6.08 22.89 3.20
C VAL A 79 -6.85 23.13 1.90
N CYS A 80 -7.67 24.19 1.87
CA CYS A 80 -8.45 24.57 0.69
C CYS A 80 -7.53 24.93 -0.49
N LEU A 81 -6.56 25.82 -0.26
CA LEU A 81 -5.60 26.25 -1.29
C LEU A 81 -4.71 25.10 -1.77
N MET A 82 -4.29 24.21 -0.86
CA MET A 82 -3.46 23.08 -1.23
C MET A 82 -4.21 22.05 -2.08
N ASN A 83 -5.55 21.99 -2.05
CA ASN A 83 -6.29 21.05 -2.91
C ASN A 83 -6.06 21.32 -4.40
N GLU A 84 -6.09 22.60 -4.79
CA GLU A 84 -5.75 23.04 -6.14
C GLU A 84 -4.23 22.98 -6.38
N GLN A 85 -3.41 23.47 -5.45
CA GLN A 85 -1.95 23.50 -5.64
C GLN A 85 -1.36 22.10 -5.88
N ILE A 86 -1.84 21.07 -5.18
CA ILE A 86 -1.44 19.69 -5.41
C ILE A 86 -1.87 19.24 -6.80
N ALA A 87 -3.11 19.49 -7.21
CA ALA A 87 -3.62 19.13 -8.53
C ALA A 87 -2.82 19.77 -9.67
N LEU A 88 -2.51 21.07 -9.57
CA LEU A 88 -1.71 21.78 -10.57
C LEU A 88 -0.28 21.23 -10.65
N THR A 89 0.31 20.90 -9.50
CA THR A 89 1.64 20.27 -9.44
C THR A 89 1.62 18.89 -10.08
N HIS A 90 0.61 18.07 -9.79
CA HIS A 90 0.44 16.75 -10.39
C HIS A 90 0.20 16.85 -11.90
N ALA A 91 -0.70 17.72 -12.35
CA ALA A 91 -0.98 17.93 -13.78
C ALA A 91 0.28 18.34 -14.56
N LYS A 92 1.12 19.21 -13.98
CA LYS A 92 2.42 19.56 -14.56
C LYS A 92 3.31 18.34 -14.72
N LEU A 93 3.51 17.56 -13.64
CA LEU A 93 4.36 16.36 -13.66
C LEU A 93 3.84 15.29 -14.64
N ILE A 94 2.52 15.16 -14.77
CA ILE A 94 1.87 14.26 -15.75
C ILE A 94 2.18 14.69 -17.17
N ASN A 95 1.98 15.98 -17.50
CA ASN A 95 2.26 16.51 -18.84
C ASN A 95 3.75 16.37 -19.20
N GLU A 96 4.65 16.61 -18.24
CA GLU A 96 6.09 16.38 -18.42
C GLU A 96 6.40 14.90 -18.68
N ALA A 97 5.78 13.98 -17.94
CA ALA A 97 5.95 12.54 -18.13
C ALA A 97 5.44 12.07 -19.50
N ILE A 98 4.23 12.49 -19.91
CA ILE A 98 3.64 12.17 -21.21
C ILE A 98 4.56 12.61 -22.35
N ALA A 99 5.05 13.85 -22.29
CA ALA A 99 5.96 14.40 -23.30
C ALA A 99 7.31 13.68 -23.33
N GLU A 100 7.89 13.37 -22.17
CA GLU A 100 9.14 12.62 -22.06
C GLU A 100 9.02 11.20 -22.66
N TRP A 101 7.86 10.56 -22.49
CA TRP A 101 7.58 9.24 -23.05
C TRP A 101 7.18 9.27 -24.53
N GLY A 102 7.10 10.46 -25.14
CA GLY A 102 6.80 10.64 -26.56
C GLY A 102 5.32 10.46 -26.92
N TYR A 103 4.41 10.55 -25.95
CA TYR A 103 2.97 10.54 -26.16
C TYR A 103 2.42 11.97 -26.23
N HIS A 104 1.21 12.10 -26.76
CA HIS A 104 0.38 13.30 -26.59
C HIS A 104 -0.72 13.02 -25.57
N ASN A 105 -1.26 14.08 -24.97
CA ASN A 105 -2.31 13.94 -23.97
C ASN A 105 -3.56 13.23 -24.53
N GLU A 106 -3.86 13.42 -25.81
CA GLU A 106 -4.99 12.78 -26.51
C GLU A 106 -4.83 11.26 -26.67
N ASP A 107 -3.60 10.75 -26.63
CA ASP A 107 -3.30 9.32 -26.68
C ASP A 107 -3.71 8.62 -25.39
N ILE A 108 -3.78 9.36 -24.27
CA ILE A 108 -4.13 8.84 -22.96
C ILE A 108 -5.66 8.82 -22.80
N ASP A 109 -6.19 7.71 -22.31
CA ASP A 109 -7.63 7.54 -22.10
C ASP A 109 -8.10 8.10 -20.78
N PHE A 110 -7.40 7.73 -19.71
CA PHE A 110 -7.78 8.10 -18.36
C PHE A 110 -6.55 8.40 -17.49
N ILE A 111 -6.74 9.27 -16.50
CA ILE A 111 -5.86 9.43 -15.35
C ILE A 111 -6.58 8.85 -14.14
N ALA A 112 -5.87 8.16 -13.26
CA ALA A 112 -6.35 7.67 -11.99
C ALA A 112 -5.52 8.29 -10.87
N SER A 113 -6.06 9.29 -10.18
CA SER A 113 -5.39 10.01 -9.11
C SER A 113 -5.86 9.54 -7.75
N HIS A 114 -4.96 8.94 -6.96
CA HIS A 114 -5.20 8.79 -5.53
C HIS A 114 -5.29 10.16 -4.81
N GLY A 115 -4.56 11.16 -5.32
CA GLY A 115 -4.29 12.41 -4.63
C GLY A 115 -3.27 12.26 -3.51
N GLN A 116 -3.24 13.24 -2.62
CA GLN A 116 -2.44 13.25 -1.40
C GLN A 116 -3.35 13.06 -0.20
N THR A 117 -3.17 11.98 0.56
CA THR A 117 -3.87 11.82 1.85
C THR A 117 -3.45 12.95 2.78
N ILE A 118 -4.42 13.69 3.31
CA ILE A 118 -4.24 14.72 4.34
C ILE A 118 -4.58 14.17 5.71
N TYR A 119 -5.69 13.44 5.81
CA TYR A 119 -6.12 12.85 7.07
C TYR A 119 -6.93 11.58 6.83
N HIS A 120 -6.71 10.57 7.66
CA HIS A 120 -7.49 9.34 7.66
C HIS A 120 -7.94 9.05 9.10
N ALA A 121 -9.24 8.92 9.30
CA ALA A 121 -9.89 8.81 10.60
C ALA A 121 -10.93 7.68 10.57
N PRO A 122 -10.54 6.40 10.61
CA PRO A 122 -11.49 5.30 10.79
C PRO A 122 -12.04 5.30 12.23
N LYS A 123 -13.26 4.79 12.42
CA LYS A 123 -13.96 4.72 13.73
C LYS A 123 -13.11 4.08 14.81
N SER A 124 -12.41 3.02 14.44
CA SER A 124 -11.48 2.26 15.29
C SER A 124 -10.37 3.14 15.90
N LEU A 125 -9.95 4.21 15.21
CA LEU A 125 -8.86 5.08 15.64
C LEU A 125 -9.34 6.40 16.25
N HIS A 126 -10.39 7.02 15.71
CA HIS A 126 -10.82 8.33 16.22
C HIS A 126 -11.70 8.26 17.47
N GLY A 127 -12.41 7.15 17.71
CA GLY A 127 -13.16 6.90 18.96
C GLY A 127 -14.26 7.93 19.29
N GLN A 128 -14.74 8.70 18.29
CA GLN A 128 -15.77 9.72 18.49
C GLN A 128 -17.14 9.09 18.25
N GLU A 129 -17.93 8.99 19.32
CA GLU A 129 -19.26 8.38 19.28
C GLU A 129 -20.19 9.11 18.29
N GLY A 130 -20.97 8.33 17.53
CA GLY A 130 -21.91 8.87 16.55
C GLY A 130 -21.31 9.34 15.22
N LEU A 131 -19.97 9.45 15.07
CA LEU A 131 -19.34 9.84 13.82
C LEU A 131 -18.94 8.64 12.93
N PRO A 132 -19.07 8.75 11.60
CA PRO A 132 -18.67 7.70 10.66
C PRO A 132 -17.15 7.65 10.43
N ASN A 133 -16.68 6.65 9.67
CA ASN A 133 -15.32 6.65 9.14
C ASN A 133 -15.10 7.92 8.30
N GLY A 134 -13.90 8.49 8.38
CA GLY A 134 -13.48 9.67 7.63
C GLY A 134 -12.16 9.45 6.89
N THR A 135 -12.05 10.06 5.72
CA THR A 135 -10.79 10.16 4.98
C THR A 135 -10.83 11.41 4.10
N LEU A 136 -9.67 12.03 3.92
CA LEU A 136 -9.51 13.18 3.05
C LEU A 136 -8.24 13.03 2.24
N GLN A 137 -8.42 12.84 0.94
CA GLN A 137 -7.38 13.03 -0.07
C GLN A 137 -7.66 14.37 -0.76
N ILE A 138 -6.62 15.14 -1.02
CA ILE A 138 -6.69 16.39 -1.80
C ILE A 138 -5.79 16.28 -3.03
N GLY A 139 -5.97 17.19 -3.98
CA GLY A 139 -5.47 17.03 -5.35
C GLY A 139 -6.67 16.86 -6.25
N ASP A 140 -7.39 17.97 -6.44
CA ASP A 140 -8.67 18.00 -7.11
C ASP A 140 -8.66 17.38 -8.52
N GLY A 141 -9.61 16.47 -8.75
CA GLY A 141 -9.74 15.75 -10.02
C GLY A 141 -10.13 16.65 -11.18
N ASP A 142 -10.93 17.69 -10.95
CA ASP A 142 -11.34 18.63 -12.01
C ASP A 142 -10.16 19.48 -12.45
N HIS A 143 -9.34 19.97 -11.50
CA HIS A 143 -8.10 20.68 -11.85
C HIS A 143 -7.14 19.80 -12.65
N ILE A 144 -6.94 18.52 -12.28
CA ILE A 144 -6.10 17.60 -13.07
C ILE A 144 -6.71 17.42 -14.47
N ALA A 145 -8.01 17.14 -14.57
CA ALA A 145 -8.67 16.90 -15.85
C ALA A 145 -8.59 18.12 -16.79
N VAL A 146 -8.84 19.33 -16.28
CA VAL A 146 -8.78 20.56 -17.06
C VAL A 146 -7.35 20.87 -17.53
N ASN A 147 -6.34 20.71 -16.66
CA ASN A 147 -4.95 21.06 -16.97
C ASN A 147 -4.22 20.01 -17.82
N THR A 148 -4.74 18.78 -17.88
CA THR A 148 -4.21 17.71 -18.75
C THR A 148 -5.06 17.49 -19.99
N GLY A 149 -6.32 17.93 -20.00
CA GLY A 149 -7.28 17.60 -21.06
C GLY A 149 -7.74 16.14 -21.04
N ILE A 150 -7.38 15.35 -20.02
CA ILE A 150 -7.65 13.92 -19.92
C ILE A 150 -8.73 13.67 -18.86
N ILE A 151 -9.64 12.71 -19.13
CA ILE A 151 -10.66 12.32 -18.16
C ILE A 151 -9.96 11.75 -16.92
N THR A 152 -10.26 12.31 -15.75
CA THR A 152 -9.58 11.94 -14.50
C THR A 152 -10.53 11.25 -13.56
N LEU A 153 -10.12 10.12 -13.02
CA LEU A 153 -10.76 9.42 -11.94
C LEU A 153 -10.01 9.69 -10.63
N SER A 154 -10.73 10.07 -9.58
CA SER A 154 -10.15 10.37 -8.26
C SER A 154 -11.05 9.88 -7.12
N ASP A 155 -10.67 10.14 -5.87
CA ASP A 155 -11.51 9.88 -4.68
C ASP A 155 -11.92 8.41 -4.44
N PHE A 156 -11.00 7.50 -4.71
CA PHE A 156 -11.20 6.05 -4.54
C PHE A 156 -11.55 5.67 -3.09
N ARG A 157 -10.86 6.25 -2.10
CA ARG A 157 -11.08 5.93 -0.68
C ARG A 157 -12.42 6.47 -0.16
N GLN A 158 -12.85 7.65 -0.61
CA GLN A 158 -14.13 8.23 -0.22
C GLN A 158 -15.28 7.37 -0.75
N LYS A 159 -15.17 6.84 -1.98
CA LYS A 159 -16.16 5.90 -2.52
C LYS A 159 -16.19 4.58 -1.73
N HIS A 160 -15.03 4.10 -1.30
CA HIS A 160 -14.92 2.92 -0.43
C HIS A 160 -15.58 3.16 0.95
N ILE A 161 -15.40 4.32 1.57
CA ILE A 161 -16.11 4.69 2.82
C ILE A 161 -17.62 4.79 2.59
N ALA A 162 -18.04 5.40 1.48
CA ALA A 162 -19.47 5.52 1.14
C ALA A 162 -20.15 4.15 0.99
N ALA A 163 -19.39 3.11 0.64
CA ALA A 163 -19.86 1.73 0.57
C ALA A 163 -19.74 0.96 1.91
N GLY A 164 -19.40 1.62 3.00
CA GLY A 164 -19.34 1.03 4.35
C GLY A 164 -17.96 0.54 4.79
N GLY A 165 -16.93 0.71 3.96
CA GLY A 165 -15.55 0.38 4.34
C GLY A 165 -14.87 1.50 5.15
N GLU A 166 -13.58 1.34 5.42
CA GLU A 166 -12.78 2.35 6.15
C GLU A 166 -12.00 3.29 5.22
N GLY A 167 -11.86 2.95 3.94
CA GLY A 167 -11.09 3.72 2.94
C GLY A 167 -9.69 3.14 2.71
N ALA A 168 -9.35 2.06 3.40
CA ALA A 168 -8.11 1.31 3.28
C ALA A 168 -8.31 -0.12 3.82
N PRO A 169 -7.42 -1.08 3.46
CA PRO A 169 -6.46 -0.99 2.35
C PRO A 169 -7.17 -1.19 1.00
N LEU A 170 -6.84 -0.34 0.01
CA LEU A 170 -7.31 -0.54 -1.37
C LEU A 170 -6.44 -1.55 -2.14
N ALA A 171 -5.26 -1.89 -1.58
CA ALA A 171 -4.34 -2.89 -2.11
C ALA A 171 -5.02 -4.22 -2.42
N VAL A 172 -6.01 -4.63 -1.61
CA VAL A 172 -6.65 -5.94 -1.73
C VAL A 172 -7.37 -6.15 -3.07
N TYR A 173 -7.96 -5.08 -3.62
CA TYR A 173 -8.67 -5.15 -4.90
C TYR A 173 -7.67 -5.30 -6.05
N GLY A 174 -6.58 -4.54 -6.01
CA GLY A 174 -5.50 -4.65 -6.98
C GLY A 174 -4.80 -6.00 -6.89
N ASP A 175 -4.43 -6.44 -5.69
CA ASP A 175 -3.79 -7.74 -5.49
C ASP A 175 -4.66 -8.87 -6.07
N TYR A 176 -5.97 -8.85 -5.81
CA TYR A 176 -6.88 -9.84 -6.36
C TYR A 176 -6.94 -9.81 -7.89
N LEU A 177 -7.12 -8.64 -8.49
CA LEU A 177 -7.31 -8.51 -9.94
C LEU A 177 -6.02 -8.75 -10.73
N ILE A 178 -4.88 -8.29 -10.21
CA ILE A 178 -3.58 -8.38 -10.90
C ILE A 178 -2.95 -9.74 -10.66
N PHE A 179 -3.03 -10.26 -9.43
CA PHE A 179 -2.19 -11.36 -8.99
C PHE A 179 -2.95 -12.65 -8.65
N SER A 180 -4.28 -12.72 -8.79
CA SER A 180 -4.95 -14.03 -8.65
C SER A 180 -4.63 -14.93 -9.85
N LYS A 181 -4.57 -16.25 -9.62
CA LYS A 181 -4.30 -17.22 -10.70
C LYS A 181 -5.06 -18.51 -10.45
N GLN A 182 -5.82 -18.95 -11.46
CA GLN A 182 -6.55 -20.21 -11.40
C GLN A 182 -5.58 -21.37 -11.11
N GLY A 183 -5.89 -22.16 -10.09
CA GLY A 183 -5.13 -23.33 -9.66
C GLY A 183 -3.89 -23.03 -8.82
N GLU A 184 -3.63 -21.78 -8.42
CA GLU A 184 -2.44 -21.40 -7.64
C GLU A 184 -2.85 -20.47 -6.48
N ASP A 185 -2.77 -20.98 -5.25
CA ASP A 185 -2.89 -20.14 -4.05
C ASP A 185 -1.65 -19.23 -3.92
N ARG A 186 -1.88 -17.95 -3.64
CA ARG A 186 -0.80 -16.96 -3.53
C ARG A 186 -0.89 -16.17 -2.24
N ILE A 187 0.27 -15.82 -1.70
CA ILE A 187 0.40 -14.90 -0.57
C ILE A 187 1.24 -13.72 -1.01
N MET A 188 0.62 -12.54 -1.06
CA MET A 188 1.29 -11.28 -1.37
C MET A 188 1.81 -10.66 -0.07
N LEU A 189 3.04 -10.97 0.33
CA LEU A 189 3.64 -10.51 1.59
C LEU A 189 4.41 -9.19 1.39
N ASN A 190 3.92 -8.12 2.00
CA ASN A 190 4.60 -6.85 2.06
C ASN A 190 5.31 -6.67 3.41
N ILE A 191 6.63 -6.44 3.39
CA ILE A 191 7.44 -6.19 4.59
C ILE A 191 7.83 -4.70 4.63
N GLY A 192 6.86 -3.88 5.01
CA GLY A 192 7.06 -2.45 5.26
C GLY A 192 7.41 -2.16 6.71
N GLY A 193 6.94 -1.04 7.25
CA GLY A 193 7.05 -0.77 8.68
C GLY A 193 6.32 -1.80 9.55
N ILE A 194 5.10 -2.13 9.15
CA ILE A 194 4.34 -3.31 9.57
C ILE A 194 4.36 -4.31 8.42
N ALA A 195 4.56 -5.58 8.74
CA ALA A 195 4.44 -6.65 7.76
C ALA A 195 2.97 -7.06 7.64
N ASN A 196 2.50 -7.23 6.41
CA ASN A 196 1.14 -7.68 6.10
C ASN A 196 1.14 -8.57 4.87
N TYR A 197 0.12 -9.41 4.73
CA TYR A 197 -0.09 -10.10 3.46
C TYR A 197 -1.55 -10.06 3.01
N THR A 198 -1.72 -10.20 1.70
CA THR A 198 -3.00 -10.55 1.07
C THR A 198 -2.97 -12.01 0.62
N TYR A 199 -3.94 -12.82 1.06
CA TYR A 199 -4.14 -14.18 0.56
C TYR A 199 -5.06 -14.17 -0.67
N LEU A 200 -4.61 -14.78 -1.76
CA LEU A 200 -5.33 -14.92 -3.01
C LEU A 200 -5.59 -16.40 -3.30
N PRO A 201 -6.86 -16.83 -3.35
CA PRO A 201 -7.18 -18.23 -3.53
C PRO A 201 -7.07 -18.65 -5.00
N GLY A 202 -6.57 -19.86 -5.25
CA GLY A 202 -6.44 -20.44 -6.58
C GLY A 202 -7.77 -20.81 -7.23
N ASP A 203 -8.87 -20.83 -6.47
CA ASP A 203 -10.23 -20.99 -7.01
C ASP A 203 -10.87 -19.68 -7.48
N LEU A 204 -10.11 -18.57 -7.40
CA LEU A 204 -10.53 -17.22 -7.77
C LEU A 204 -11.76 -16.71 -6.98
N SER A 205 -12.04 -17.29 -5.81
CA SER A 205 -13.15 -16.82 -4.97
C SER A 205 -12.77 -15.52 -4.26
N ALA A 206 -13.14 -14.36 -4.82
CA ALA A 206 -12.93 -13.05 -4.19
C ALA A 206 -13.40 -12.98 -2.73
N SER A 207 -14.49 -13.68 -2.38
CA SER A 207 -15.01 -13.77 -1.02
C SER A 207 -14.11 -14.51 -0.02
N LYS A 208 -13.06 -15.21 -0.49
CA LYS A 208 -12.05 -15.86 0.35
C LYS A 208 -10.80 -14.97 0.54
N VAL A 209 -10.60 -13.95 -0.29
CA VAL A 209 -9.47 -13.01 -0.21
C VAL A 209 -9.50 -12.25 1.11
N PHE A 210 -8.40 -12.24 1.84
CA PHE A 210 -8.22 -11.39 3.01
C PHE A 210 -6.83 -10.76 3.03
N SER A 211 -6.75 -9.59 3.66
CA SER A 211 -5.49 -9.01 4.09
C SER A 211 -5.40 -9.02 5.61
N THR A 212 -4.19 -9.21 6.12
CA THR A 212 -3.94 -9.18 7.57
C THR A 212 -2.54 -8.66 7.85
N ASP A 213 -2.41 -7.93 8.94
CA ASP A 213 -1.10 -7.63 9.50
C ASP A 213 -0.58 -8.87 10.24
N VAL A 214 0.73 -9.09 10.18
CA VAL A 214 1.41 -10.25 10.78
C VAL A 214 2.39 -9.88 11.89
N GLY A 215 2.57 -8.59 12.12
CA GLY A 215 3.43 -8.04 13.16
C GLY A 215 4.32 -6.92 12.63
N PRO A 216 5.34 -6.50 13.39
CA PRO A 216 6.28 -5.51 12.90
C PRO A 216 7.06 -6.06 11.70
N GLY A 217 7.28 -5.19 10.71
CA GLY A 217 8.28 -5.38 9.67
C GLY A 217 9.55 -4.67 10.09
N ASN A 218 9.80 -3.48 9.54
CA ASN A 218 11.00 -2.70 9.81
C ASN A 218 10.84 -1.66 10.93
N THR A 219 9.61 -1.18 11.23
CA THR A 219 9.42 0.03 12.06
C THR A 219 10.13 -0.03 13.41
N LEU A 220 10.01 -1.15 14.15
CA LEU A 220 10.60 -1.25 15.48
C LEU A 220 12.14 -1.32 15.42
N MET A 221 12.69 -1.95 14.38
CA MET A 221 14.14 -1.94 14.12
C MET A 221 14.62 -0.53 13.76
N ASP A 222 13.89 0.17 12.88
CA ASP A 222 14.25 1.52 12.44
C ASP A 222 14.19 2.52 13.60
N GLN A 223 13.15 2.44 14.45
CA GLN A 223 13.05 3.23 15.69
C GLN A 223 14.25 2.97 16.61
N TYR A 224 14.63 1.70 16.80
CA TYR A 224 15.77 1.34 17.64
C TYR A 224 17.09 1.88 17.08
N VAL A 225 17.30 1.75 15.76
CA VAL A 225 18.49 2.28 15.08
C VAL A 225 18.59 3.79 15.28
N GLN A 226 17.51 4.53 14.99
CA GLN A 226 17.46 5.99 15.11
C GLN A 226 17.72 6.47 16.55
N GLN A 227 17.31 5.69 17.55
CA GLN A 227 17.51 6.03 18.96
C GLN A 227 18.93 5.73 19.47
N HIS A 228 19.60 4.72 18.92
CA HIS A 228 20.82 4.17 19.52
C HIS A 228 22.09 4.27 18.68
N PHE A 229 21.96 4.59 17.39
CA PHE A 229 23.07 4.69 16.43
C PHE A 229 23.00 6.04 15.70
N GLU A 230 23.94 6.93 16.02
CA GLU A 230 23.97 8.27 15.45
C GLU A 230 24.13 8.25 13.93
N GLY A 231 23.31 9.05 13.24
CA GLY A 231 23.37 9.23 11.79
C GLY A 231 22.77 8.10 10.95
N LEU A 232 22.20 7.06 11.58
CA LEU A 232 21.54 5.96 10.88
C LEU A 232 20.01 6.07 10.98
N TYR A 233 19.33 5.76 9.89
CA TYR A 233 17.85 5.77 9.83
C TYR A 233 17.23 4.38 9.89
N TYR A 234 17.96 3.37 9.40
CA TYR A 234 17.60 1.96 9.40
C TYR A 234 18.86 1.08 9.39
N ASP A 235 18.73 -0.22 9.66
CA ASP A 235 19.83 -1.18 9.62
C ASP A 235 20.09 -1.67 8.20
N LYS A 236 20.93 -0.94 7.47
CA LYS A 236 21.26 -1.26 6.08
C LYS A 236 21.92 -2.63 5.96
N ASP A 237 21.38 -3.46 5.08
CA ASP A 237 21.83 -4.83 4.81
C ASP A 237 21.90 -5.71 6.08
N ALA A 238 21.11 -5.37 7.11
CA ALA A 238 21.11 -6.01 8.42
C ALA A 238 22.48 -6.01 9.12
N ALA A 239 23.36 -5.06 8.82
CA ALA A 239 24.75 -5.05 9.29
C ALA A 239 24.85 -5.06 10.83
N ILE A 240 23.99 -4.32 11.53
CA ILE A 240 23.97 -4.25 13.00
C ILE A 240 23.39 -5.55 13.57
N ALA A 241 22.25 -6.01 13.03
CA ALA A 241 21.61 -7.24 13.48
C ALA A 241 22.48 -8.48 13.27
N LEU A 242 23.25 -8.56 12.17
CA LEU A 242 24.19 -9.65 11.88
C LEU A 242 25.42 -9.66 12.81
N ALA A 243 25.79 -8.51 13.39
CA ALA A 243 26.87 -8.43 14.37
C ALA A 243 26.44 -8.89 15.77
N GLY A 244 25.13 -8.95 16.02
CA GLY A 244 24.55 -9.35 17.29
C GLY A 244 24.27 -10.84 17.42
N LYS A 245 23.84 -11.23 18.62
CA LYS A 245 23.32 -12.56 18.93
C LYS A 245 21.88 -12.44 19.42
N VAL A 246 21.00 -13.26 18.84
CA VAL A 246 19.61 -13.33 19.27
C VAL A 246 19.51 -13.71 20.75
N ASN A 247 18.76 -12.93 21.52
CA ASN A 247 18.41 -13.26 22.90
C ASN A 247 17.06 -13.98 22.94
N VAL A 248 17.09 -15.27 23.26
CA VAL A 248 15.90 -16.14 23.25
C VAL A 248 14.85 -15.68 24.26
N GLN A 249 15.25 -15.15 25.41
CA GLN A 249 14.32 -14.74 26.46
C GLN A 249 13.55 -13.47 26.06
N LEU A 250 14.26 -12.48 25.50
CA LEU A 250 13.63 -11.28 24.95
C LEU A 250 12.75 -11.62 23.74
N LEU A 251 13.21 -12.48 22.82
CA LEU A 251 12.41 -12.91 21.67
C LEU A 251 11.09 -13.56 22.12
N LYS A 252 11.14 -14.45 23.11
CA LYS A 252 9.96 -15.11 23.66
C LYS A 252 8.97 -14.11 24.24
N GLU A 253 9.46 -13.12 24.98
CA GLU A 253 8.61 -12.08 25.57
C GLU A 253 7.99 -11.17 24.49
N LEU A 254 8.77 -10.79 23.47
CA LEU A 254 8.27 -10.01 22.34
C LEU A 254 7.16 -10.77 21.57
N LEU A 255 7.20 -12.10 21.50
CA LEU A 255 6.17 -12.92 20.84
C LEU A 255 4.98 -13.27 21.75
N ALA A 256 5.02 -12.94 23.04
CA ALA A 256 4.00 -13.34 24.02
C ALA A 256 2.70 -12.52 23.94
N ASN A 257 2.64 -11.48 23.11
CA ASN A 257 1.46 -10.63 22.97
C ASN A 257 0.30 -11.37 22.26
N ASP A 258 -0.93 -11.16 22.76
CA ASP A 258 -2.16 -11.75 22.24
C ASP A 258 -2.39 -11.50 20.73
N PHE A 259 -1.81 -10.43 20.18
CA PHE A 259 -1.81 -10.16 18.75
C PHE A 259 -1.36 -11.38 17.93
N PHE A 260 -0.31 -12.09 18.34
CA PHE A 260 0.22 -13.24 17.57
C PHE A 260 -0.72 -14.45 17.63
N ALA A 261 -1.50 -14.59 18.70
CA ALA A 261 -2.51 -15.64 18.87
C ALA A 261 -3.82 -15.32 18.14
N ALA A 262 -4.19 -14.04 18.00
CA ALA A 262 -5.44 -13.62 17.36
C ALA A 262 -5.63 -14.20 15.94
N ASP A 263 -6.88 -14.49 15.59
CA ASP A 263 -7.28 -14.98 14.26
C ASP A 263 -7.19 -13.91 13.18
N PHE A 264 -7.21 -14.34 11.92
CA PHE A 264 -7.22 -13.44 10.76
C PHE A 264 -8.66 -13.11 10.34
N PRO A 265 -8.90 -11.91 9.78
CA PRO A 265 -7.97 -10.81 9.60
C PRO A 265 -7.76 -10.00 10.89
N LYS A 266 -6.57 -9.43 11.07
CA LYS A 266 -6.24 -8.51 12.17
C LYS A 266 -5.34 -7.39 11.68
N THR A 267 -5.37 -6.26 12.38
CA THR A 267 -4.56 -5.09 12.06
C THR A 267 -3.74 -4.62 13.26
N THR A 268 -2.66 -3.90 13.00
CA THR A 268 -1.75 -3.35 14.00
C THR A 268 -0.92 -2.20 13.42
N GLY A 269 -0.09 -1.59 14.26
CA GLY A 269 0.71 -0.44 13.88
C GLY A 269 1.79 -0.12 14.91
N PRO A 270 2.55 0.97 14.66
CA PRO A 270 3.57 1.46 15.57
C PRO A 270 3.01 1.83 16.96
N GLU A 271 1.70 2.02 17.10
CA GLU A 271 1.02 2.21 18.38
C GLU A 271 1.10 0.98 19.31
N LEU A 272 1.18 -0.23 18.74
CA LEU A 272 1.40 -1.45 19.51
C LEU A 272 2.88 -1.81 19.55
N PHE A 273 3.53 -1.91 18.40
CA PHE A 273 4.94 -2.31 18.29
C PHE A 273 5.86 -1.09 18.32
N SER A 274 5.98 -0.49 19.50
CA SER A 274 6.76 0.72 19.78
C SER A 274 8.00 0.46 20.64
N MET A 275 8.82 1.49 20.84
CA MET A 275 9.91 1.44 21.83
C MET A 275 9.40 1.11 23.25
N ASP A 276 8.23 1.63 23.67
CA ASP A 276 7.59 1.25 24.94
C ASP A 276 7.30 -0.25 25.03
N TYR A 277 6.91 -0.88 23.91
CA TYR A 277 6.69 -2.32 23.83
C TYR A 277 7.98 -3.09 24.07
N LEU A 278 9.06 -2.68 23.39
CA LEU A 278 10.39 -3.27 23.57
C LEU A 278 10.89 -3.09 25.01
N GLU A 279 10.78 -1.91 25.60
CA GLU A 279 11.22 -1.63 26.97
C GLU A 279 10.49 -2.49 28.01
N LYS A 280 9.16 -2.66 27.84
CA LYS A 280 8.36 -3.57 28.68
C LYS A 280 8.83 -5.01 28.54
N ALA A 281 9.07 -5.47 27.31
CA ALA A 281 9.57 -6.81 27.05
C ALA A 281 10.97 -7.03 27.66
N GLN A 282 11.88 -6.05 27.53
CA GLN A 282 13.21 -6.11 28.14
C GLN A 282 13.15 -6.13 29.67
N LYS A 283 12.23 -5.37 30.27
CA LYS A 283 12.02 -5.38 31.72
C LYS A 283 11.51 -6.74 32.20
N ALA A 284 10.52 -7.31 31.51
CA ALA A 284 9.93 -8.60 31.87
C ALA A 284 10.91 -9.78 31.68
N SER A 285 11.75 -9.72 30.64
CA SER A 285 12.77 -10.74 30.35
C SER A 285 14.10 -10.55 31.09
N GLY A 286 14.30 -9.41 31.77
CA GLY A 286 15.55 -9.10 32.48
C GLY A 286 16.71 -8.74 31.54
N THR A 287 16.42 -8.19 30.37
CA THR A 287 17.40 -7.97 29.28
C THR A 287 17.64 -6.49 28.95
N ALA A 288 17.36 -5.58 29.89
CA ALA A 288 17.56 -4.14 29.68
C ALA A 288 19.04 -3.74 29.43
N ALA A 289 19.99 -4.60 29.80
CA ALA A 289 21.43 -4.36 29.63
C ALA A 289 22.04 -5.10 28.42
N LEU A 290 21.22 -5.60 27.48
CA LEU A 290 21.74 -6.23 26.27
C LEU A 290 22.58 -5.26 25.44
N ALA A 291 23.58 -5.81 24.74
CA ALA A 291 24.27 -5.07 23.69
C ALA A 291 23.26 -4.65 22.62
N LYS A 292 23.47 -3.47 22.01
CA LYS A 292 22.53 -2.89 21.05
C LYS A 292 22.38 -3.80 19.82
N GLU A 293 23.47 -4.41 19.41
CA GLU A 293 23.56 -5.39 18.33
C GLU A 293 22.71 -6.63 18.65
N ASP A 294 22.77 -7.13 19.90
CA ASP A 294 21.95 -8.27 20.34
C ASP A 294 20.46 -7.92 20.35
N VAL A 295 20.10 -6.68 20.71
CA VAL A 295 18.72 -6.21 20.61
C VAL A 295 18.27 -6.16 19.15
N MET A 296 19.08 -5.60 18.24
CA MET A 296 18.79 -5.57 16.80
C MET A 296 18.65 -6.96 16.19
N ALA A 297 19.56 -7.89 16.53
CA ALA A 297 19.43 -9.30 16.14
C ALA A 297 18.10 -9.88 16.62
N THR A 298 17.74 -9.60 17.89
CA THR A 298 16.49 -10.08 18.48
C THR A 298 15.25 -9.48 17.83
N LEU A 299 15.26 -8.19 17.46
CA LEU A 299 14.15 -7.52 16.76
C LEU A 299 13.99 -8.02 15.32
N CYS A 300 15.08 -8.32 14.62
CA CYS A 300 15.03 -8.93 13.30
C CYS A 300 14.41 -10.34 13.37
N HIS A 301 14.85 -11.15 14.33
CA HIS A 301 14.24 -12.46 14.59
C HIS A 301 12.77 -12.34 15.01
N PHE A 302 12.40 -11.34 15.81
CA PHE A 302 11.03 -11.11 16.22
C PHE A 302 10.10 -10.84 15.01
N SER A 303 10.54 -9.97 14.10
CA SER A 303 9.81 -9.67 12.87
C SER A 303 9.68 -10.92 11.98
N ALA A 304 10.77 -11.66 11.79
CA ALA A 304 10.77 -12.92 11.03
C ALA A 304 9.83 -13.96 11.65
N GLN A 305 9.87 -14.17 12.96
CA GLN A 305 9.04 -15.16 13.66
C GLN A 305 7.54 -14.80 13.61
N GLY A 306 7.20 -13.51 13.70
CA GLY A 306 5.81 -13.05 13.51
C GLY A 306 5.28 -13.40 12.12
N ILE A 307 6.07 -13.11 11.08
CA ILE A 307 5.75 -13.47 9.69
C ILE A 307 5.66 -14.99 9.54
N ILE A 308 6.67 -15.75 9.96
CA ILE A 308 6.73 -17.21 9.83
C ILE A 308 5.55 -17.87 10.52
N GLY A 309 5.25 -17.49 11.76
CA GLY A 309 4.12 -18.02 12.52
C GLY A 309 2.79 -17.76 11.81
N SER A 310 2.64 -16.56 11.25
CA SER A 310 1.44 -16.17 10.49
C SER A 310 1.29 -16.96 9.19
N ILE A 311 2.36 -17.08 8.41
CA ILE A 311 2.38 -17.88 7.18
C ILE A 311 2.12 -19.35 7.50
N LYS A 312 2.81 -19.95 8.47
CA LYS A 312 2.56 -21.35 8.89
C LYS A 312 1.11 -21.60 9.29
N ARG A 313 0.44 -20.64 9.94
CA ARG A 313 -1.00 -20.72 10.24
C ARG A 313 -1.85 -20.70 8.98
N ALA A 314 -1.57 -19.77 8.05
CA ALA A 314 -2.27 -19.71 6.77
C ALA A 314 -2.05 -20.98 5.92
N LEU A 315 -0.85 -21.55 5.96
CA LEU A 315 -0.46 -22.75 5.20
C LEU A 315 -1.13 -24.05 5.67
N ARG A 316 -1.67 -24.12 6.90
CA ARG A 316 -2.27 -25.38 7.42
C ARG A 316 -3.36 -25.94 6.52
N ASP A 317 -4.09 -25.04 5.88
CA ASP A 317 -5.25 -25.38 5.05
C ASP A 317 -4.96 -25.26 3.54
N LEU A 318 -3.70 -24.98 3.16
CA LEU A 318 -3.31 -24.68 1.77
C LEU A 318 -2.29 -25.69 1.24
N SER A 319 -2.48 -26.13 0.00
CA SER A 319 -1.50 -26.95 -0.70
C SER A 319 -0.49 -26.07 -1.45
N LYS A 320 0.69 -25.83 -0.86
CA LYS A 320 1.88 -25.24 -1.50
C LYS A 320 1.65 -23.88 -2.20
N PRO A 321 1.27 -22.81 -1.48
CA PRO A 321 1.11 -21.50 -2.11
C PRO A 321 2.45 -20.90 -2.52
N VAL A 322 2.38 -20.02 -3.51
CA VAL A 322 3.52 -19.19 -3.93
C VAL A 322 3.49 -17.89 -3.15
N LEU A 323 4.60 -17.54 -2.51
CA LEU A 323 4.70 -16.32 -1.73
C LEU A 323 5.46 -15.27 -2.53
N TYR A 324 4.82 -14.13 -2.75
CA TYR A 324 5.37 -12.98 -3.47
C TYR A 324 5.71 -11.87 -2.47
N LEU A 325 6.99 -11.52 -2.40
CA LEU A 325 7.54 -10.51 -1.50
C LEU A 325 7.50 -9.12 -2.14
N SER A 326 7.20 -8.11 -1.32
CA SER A 326 7.36 -6.68 -1.61
C SER A 326 7.77 -5.89 -0.36
N GLY A 327 8.08 -4.61 -0.54
CA GLY A 327 8.42 -3.68 0.55
C GLY A 327 9.87 -3.76 1.00
N GLY A 328 10.36 -2.71 1.68
CA GLY A 328 11.79 -2.55 1.97
C GLY A 328 12.44 -3.69 2.74
N GLY A 329 11.68 -4.42 3.57
CA GLY A 329 12.19 -5.57 4.34
C GLY A 329 12.62 -6.76 3.48
N MET A 330 12.22 -6.84 2.20
CA MET A 330 12.73 -7.86 1.27
C MET A 330 14.24 -7.72 1.00
N HIS A 331 14.81 -6.54 1.26
CA HIS A 331 16.24 -6.27 1.12
C HIS A 331 17.05 -6.57 2.39
N ASN A 332 16.41 -6.96 3.49
CA ASN A 332 17.09 -7.36 4.72
C ASN A 332 17.55 -8.83 4.59
N PRO A 333 18.87 -9.10 4.43
CA PRO A 333 19.36 -10.45 4.14
C PRO A 333 19.17 -11.41 5.32
N LEU A 334 19.29 -10.92 6.57
CA LEU A 334 19.06 -11.75 7.75
C LEU A 334 17.59 -12.18 7.82
N LEU A 335 16.66 -11.23 7.72
CA LEU A 335 15.23 -11.50 7.74
C LEU A 335 14.86 -12.51 6.65
N PHE A 336 15.30 -12.28 5.41
CA PHE A 336 14.99 -13.18 4.30
C PHE A 336 15.56 -14.58 4.51
N SER A 337 16.80 -14.71 5.01
CA SER A 337 17.40 -16.01 5.30
C SER A 337 16.62 -16.80 6.37
N LEU A 338 16.08 -16.12 7.38
CA LEU A 338 15.24 -16.74 8.42
C LEU A 338 13.92 -17.25 7.84
N LEU A 339 13.27 -16.46 6.97
CA LEU A 339 12.05 -16.88 6.28
C LEU A 339 12.30 -18.15 5.44
N GLN A 340 13.37 -18.17 4.65
CA GLN A 340 13.72 -19.32 3.80
C GLN A 340 14.04 -20.57 4.63
N ALA A 341 14.80 -20.43 5.72
CA ALA A 341 15.17 -21.54 6.58
C ALA A 341 13.96 -22.19 7.26
N GLU A 342 12.95 -21.39 7.63
CA GLU A 342 11.79 -21.88 8.38
C GLU A 342 10.55 -22.18 7.55
N LEU A 343 10.55 -21.81 6.28
CA LEU A 343 9.50 -22.09 5.31
C LEU A 343 10.06 -22.80 4.07
N PRO A 344 10.72 -23.98 4.22
CA PRO A 344 11.39 -24.66 3.11
C PRO A 344 10.45 -25.15 2.00
N GLU A 345 9.17 -25.31 2.32
CA GLU A 345 8.12 -25.72 1.37
C GLU A 345 7.54 -24.55 0.57
N VAL A 346 7.87 -23.30 0.92
CA VAL A 346 7.33 -22.10 0.28
C VAL A 346 8.23 -21.68 -0.87
N VAL A 347 7.61 -21.44 -2.03
CA VAL A 347 8.30 -20.83 -3.17
C VAL A 347 8.26 -19.32 -3.00
N PHE A 348 9.41 -18.72 -2.70
CA PHE A 348 9.58 -17.28 -2.61
C PHE A 348 9.81 -16.67 -4.00
N LYS A 349 9.01 -15.67 -4.35
CA LYS A 349 9.12 -14.82 -5.54
C LYS A 349 8.96 -13.35 -5.13
N THR A 350 9.07 -12.46 -6.10
CA THR A 350 8.85 -11.01 -5.96
C THR A 350 7.77 -10.57 -6.95
N THR A 351 7.18 -9.38 -6.77
CA THR A 351 6.21 -8.88 -7.76
C THR A 351 6.82 -8.65 -9.15
N SER A 352 8.16 -8.52 -9.24
CA SER A 352 8.87 -8.49 -10.52
C SER A 352 8.70 -9.79 -11.32
N ASP A 353 8.55 -10.93 -10.65
CA ASP A 353 8.23 -12.22 -11.29
C ASP A 353 6.81 -12.27 -11.86
N LEU A 354 5.99 -11.26 -11.55
CA LEU A 354 4.64 -11.04 -12.10
C LEU A 354 4.62 -9.85 -13.09
N GLU A 355 5.80 -9.42 -13.57
CA GLU A 355 5.96 -8.30 -14.51
C GLU A 355 5.46 -6.95 -14.00
N VAL A 356 5.24 -6.82 -12.67
CA VAL A 356 4.87 -5.56 -12.03
C VAL A 356 6.06 -5.05 -11.23
N ASN A 357 6.62 -3.92 -11.70
CA ASN A 357 7.64 -3.19 -10.96
C ASN A 357 7.12 -2.88 -9.54
N PRO A 358 7.81 -3.31 -8.48
CA PRO A 358 7.40 -3.05 -7.10
C PRO A 358 7.10 -1.57 -6.81
N ASP A 359 7.92 -0.65 -7.34
CA ASP A 359 7.78 0.79 -7.14
C ASP A 359 6.58 1.37 -7.90
N ALA A 360 6.20 0.74 -9.02
CA ALA A 360 5.04 1.15 -9.81
C ALA A 360 3.72 0.55 -9.31
N LYS A 361 3.77 -0.47 -8.43
CA LYS A 361 2.60 -1.30 -8.06
C LYS A 361 1.42 -0.47 -7.59
N GLU A 362 1.63 0.50 -6.71
CA GLU A 362 0.52 1.31 -6.16
C GLU A 362 -0.10 2.23 -7.22
N ALA A 363 0.73 2.87 -8.05
CA ALA A 363 0.26 3.69 -9.16
C ALA A 363 -0.54 2.83 -10.17
N VAL A 364 -0.03 1.66 -10.56
CA VAL A 364 -0.73 0.69 -11.44
C VAL A 364 -2.05 0.25 -10.83
N LEU A 365 -2.12 0.05 -9.51
CA LEU A 365 -3.35 -0.29 -8.82
C LEU A 365 -4.42 0.79 -8.99
N PHE A 366 -4.08 2.07 -8.88
CA PHE A 366 -5.07 3.14 -9.12
C PHE A 366 -5.55 3.15 -10.57
N ALA A 367 -4.64 2.95 -11.53
CA ALA A 367 -5.02 2.80 -12.94
C ALA A 367 -5.97 1.62 -13.16
N LEU A 368 -5.73 0.48 -12.50
CA LEU A 368 -6.63 -0.66 -12.50
C LEU A 368 -7.99 -0.32 -11.89
N LEU A 369 -8.04 0.33 -10.72
CA LEU A 369 -9.30 0.73 -10.11
C LEU A 369 -10.10 1.66 -11.04
N ALA A 370 -9.42 2.53 -11.79
CA ALA A 370 -10.07 3.32 -12.81
C ALA A 370 -10.62 2.46 -13.97
N ASN A 371 -9.86 1.47 -14.45
CA ASN A 371 -10.36 0.52 -15.45
C ASN A 371 -11.64 -0.19 -14.97
N GLU A 372 -11.65 -0.68 -13.73
CA GLU A 372 -12.81 -1.35 -13.14
C GLU A 372 -14.01 -0.41 -12.95
N THR A 373 -13.78 0.86 -12.66
CA THR A 373 -14.86 1.85 -12.57
C THR A 373 -15.49 2.16 -13.91
N ILE A 374 -14.70 2.14 -14.99
CA ILE A 374 -15.16 2.51 -16.32
C ILE A 374 -15.75 1.32 -17.08
N CYS A 375 -15.14 0.14 -16.97
CA CYS A 375 -15.44 -1.05 -17.78
C CYS A 375 -15.90 -2.24 -16.94
N GLY A 376 -15.53 -2.28 -15.66
CA GLY A 376 -15.76 -3.43 -14.79
C GLY A 376 -17.21 -3.59 -14.35
N SER A 377 -17.55 -4.84 -14.02
CA SER A 377 -18.75 -5.16 -13.25
C SER A 377 -18.39 -5.19 -11.76
N GLN A 378 -19.38 -4.97 -10.90
CA GLN A 378 -19.17 -5.09 -9.46
C GLN A 378 -18.71 -6.51 -9.10
N ILE A 379 -17.51 -6.63 -8.55
CA ILE A 379 -16.96 -7.89 -8.06
C ILE A 379 -17.42 -8.10 -6.63
N TYR A 380 -17.96 -9.29 -6.34
CA TYR A 380 -18.43 -9.64 -5.01
C TYR A 380 -17.27 -10.16 -4.14
N PHE A 381 -16.74 -9.29 -3.29
CA PHE A 381 -15.70 -9.61 -2.29
C PHE A 381 -16.28 -10.21 -0.98
N GLY A 382 -17.57 -10.58 -0.96
CA GLY A 382 -18.26 -11.04 0.25
C GLY A 382 -18.83 -9.91 1.10
N GLU A 383 -19.40 -10.28 2.25
CA GLU A 383 -19.92 -9.34 3.27
C GLU A 383 -18.87 -9.00 4.34
N ARG A 384 -17.58 -9.11 4.00
CA ARG A 384 -16.49 -8.89 4.96
C ARG A 384 -16.42 -7.43 5.37
N GLN A 385 -16.32 -7.21 6.68
CA GLN A 385 -16.13 -5.88 7.23
C GLN A 385 -14.82 -5.28 6.69
N GLY A 386 -14.90 -4.06 6.15
CA GLY A 386 -13.74 -3.32 5.64
C GLY A 386 -13.41 -3.51 4.16
N VAL A 387 -14.00 -4.49 3.46
CA VAL A 387 -13.78 -4.72 2.01
C VAL A 387 -15.13 -4.77 1.26
N PRO A 388 -15.82 -3.63 1.10
CA PRO A 388 -17.10 -3.59 0.40
C PRO A 388 -16.96 -3.94 -1.08
N SER A 389 -17.95 -4.63 -1.63
CA SER A 389 -18.05 -4.85 -3.07
C SER A 389 -18.45 -3.55 -3.76
N VAL A 390 -17.51 -2.77 -4.31
CA VAL A 390 -17.81 -1.42 -4.86
C VAL A 390 -16.90 -1.04 -6.03
N CYS A 391 -17.47 -0.42 -7.07
CA CYS A 391 -16.71 0.31 -8.09
C CYS A 391 -16.32 1.70 -7.55
N MET A 392 -15.03 2.03 -7.61
CA MET A 392 -14.46 3.15 -6.84
C MET A 392 -14.34 4.46 -7.63
N GLY A 393 -14.13 5.56 -6.91
CA GLY A 393 -13.78 6.84 -7.51
C GLY A 393 -14.94 7.67 -8.10
N LYS A 394 -14.56 8.85 -8.58
CA LYS A 394 -15.39 9.89 -9.18
C LYS A 394 -14.78 10.31 -10.50
N ILE A 395 -15.60 10.69 -11.48
CA ILE A 395 -15.14 11.06 -12.82
C ILE A 395 -15.19 12.58 -12.99
N SER A 396 -14.02 13.16 -13.24
CA SER A 396 -13.80 14.56 -13.61
C SER A 396 -13.60 14.67 -15.11
N LEU A 397 -14.40 15.54 -15.74
CA LEU A 397 -14.42 15.73 -17.19
C LEU A 397 -13.65 17.00 -17.56
N PRO A 398 -12.82 17.00 -18.62
CA PRO A 398 -11.86 18.08 -18.89
C PRO A 398 -12.43 19.41 -19.42
N LYS A 399 -13.71 19.51 -19.82
CA LYS A 399 -14.29 20.75 -20.40
C LYS A 399 -15.69 21.12 -19.88
#